data_AF-A0A7X9KQX4-F1
#
_entry.id   AF-A0A7X9KQX4-F1
#
_cell.length_a   1.000
_cell.length_b   1.000
_cell.length_c   1.000
_cell.angle_alpha   90.00
_cell.angle_beta   90.00
_cell.angle_gamma   90.00
#
_symmetry.space_group_name_H-M   'P 1'
#
loop_
_entity.id
_entity.type
_entity.pdbx_description
1 polymer ?
#
loop_
_entity_poly.entity_id
_entity_poly.type
_entity_poly.pdbx_seq_one_letter_code
_entity_poly.pdbx_strand_id
1 'polypeptide(L)'
;MKKQFFLGALIVLFSINTVWAQGNRQKMSPQEKAVKIMGQLAPLQLNDEQVKKTQVVFLSFFEEQQKANDEARANGNFDREVFMAKRKELIAKRDAELSKIFTEEQMKKWNESVEPGLKFRKKEAATN
;
A
#
# COMPACT_ATOMS: atom_id res chain seq x y z
N MET A 1 43.99 -24.47 50.12
CA MET A 1 42.81 -25.33 49.83
C MET A 1 41.75 -24.49 49.12
N LYS A 2 41.06 -25.14 48.19
CA LYS A 2 39.95 -24.68 47.33
C LYS A 2 38.95 -23.78 48.07
N LYS A 3 38.42 -22.76 47.38
CA LYS A 3 36.97 -22.52 47.18
C LYS A 3 36.74 -21.24 46.37
N GLN A 4 36.19 -21.42 45.18
CA GLN A 4 35.57 -20.36 44.39
C GLN A 4 34.34 -19.85 45.13
N PHE A 5 34.14 -18.54 45.21
CA PHE A 5 32.81 -17.95 45.19
C PHE A 5 32.82 -16.66 44.37
N PHE A 6 31.94 -16.69 43.40
CA PHE A 6 31.55 -15.65 42.46
C PHE A 6 30.97 -14.39 43.12
N LEU A 7 30.68 -13.40 42.26
CA LEU A 7 29.74 -12.29 42.37
C LEU A 7 30.30 -10.94 42.86
N GLY A 8 30.50 -10.04 41.90
CA GLY A 8 30.67 -8.61 42.10
C GLY A 8 30.17 -7.83 40.87
N ALA A 9 28.84 -7.87 40.67
CA ALA A 9 27.99 -6.98 39.87
C ALA A 9 28.64 -6.13 38.75
N LEU A 10 28.54 -6.62 37.52
CA LEU A 10 28.70 -5.80 36.31
C LEU A 10 27.36 -5.09 36.04
N ILE A 11 27.28 -3.82 36.41
CA ILE A 11 26.17 -2.92 36.08
C ILE A 11 26.16 -2.78 34.56
N VAL A 12 25.26 -3.49 33.88
CA VAL A 12 24.93 -3.21 32.47
C VAL A 12 23.56 -2.58 32.41
N LEU A 13 23.60 -1.27 32.24
CA LEU A 13 22.52 -0.40 31.80
C LEU A 13 21.98 -0.87 30.44
N PHE A 14 20.87 -1.59 30.41
CA PHE A 14 20.01 -1.69 29.21
C PHE A 14 18.54 -1.72 29.60
N SER A 15 18.08 -0.61 30.18
CA SER A 15 16.67 -0.26 30.25
C SER A 15 16.40 0.96 29.37
N ILE A 16 16.73 0.85 28.09
CA ILE A 16 16.17 1.76 27.07
C ILE A 16 14.92 1.10 26.51
N ASN A 17 13.80 1.52 27.09
CA ASN A 17 12.47 1.34 26.55
C ASN A 17 12.42 1.89 25.12
N THR A 18 12.40 1.02 24.10
CA THR A 18 11.87 1.35 22.77
C THR A 18 10.55 0.63 22.54
N VAL A 19 9.62 0.78 23.49
CA VAL A 19 8.19 0.51 23.26
C VAL A 19 7.60 1.64 22.41
N TRP A 20 8.04 1.74 21.15
CA TRP A 20 7.42 2.56 20.10
C TRP A 20 7.40 1.85 18.74
N ALA A 21 7.70 0.55 18.67
CA ALA A 21 7.67 -0.22 17.43
C ALA A 21 6.25 -0.68 17.01
N GLN A 22 5.26 -0.53 17.88
CA GLN A 22 3.92 -1.08 17.66
C GLN A 22 2.82 -0.08 18.05
N GLY A 23 2.83 1.10 17.44
CA GLY A 23 1.77 2.08 17.69
C GLY A 23 1.85 3.21 16.70
N ASN A 24 0.76 3.43 15.96
CA ASN A 24 0.60 4.59 15.10
C ASN A 24 1.32 4.55 13.73
N ARG A 25 1.17 3.47 12.95
CA ARG A 25 1.10 3.66 11.49
C ARG A 25 -0.21 4.38 11.21
N GLN A 26 -0.20 5.71 11.30
CA GLN A 26 -1.33 6.54 10.92
C GLN A 26 -1.81 6.10 9.53
N LYS A 27 -3.08 5.69 9.44
CA LYS A 27 -3.67 5.32 8.15
C LYS A 27 -3.63 6.58 7.28
N MET A 28 -2.84 6.56 6.22
CA MET A 28 -2.83 7.64 5.24
C MET A 28 -4.24 7.84 4.69
N SER A 29 -4.65 9.10 4.55
CA SER A 29 -5.92 9.46 3.91
C SER A 29 -5.93 9.07 2.43
N PRO A 30 -7.10 8.90 1.78
CA PRO A 30 -7.18 8.67 0.34
C PRO A 30 -6.44 9.72 -0.48
N GLN A 31 -6.51 10.97 -0.06
CA GLN A 31 -5.85 12.11 -0.70
C GLN A 31 -4.32 11.99 -0.62
N GLU A 32 -3.79 11.70 0.57
CA GLU A 32 -2.34 11.48 0.76
C GLU A 32 -1.84 10.29 -0.06
N LYS A 33 -2.63 9.21 -0.13
CA LYS A 33 -2.30 8.05 -0.97
C LYS A 33 -2.30 8.42 -2.45
N ALA A 34 -3.30 9.16 -2.93
CA ALA A 34 -3.36 9.61 -4.31
C ALA A 34 -2.11 10.43 -4.67
N VAL A 35 -1.76 11.44 -3.87
CA VAL A 35 -0.56 12.27 -4.09
C VAL A 35 0.72 11.42 -4.10
N LYS A 36 0.85 10.49 -3.15
CA LYS A 36 2.00 9.58 -3.10
C LYS A 36 2.15 8.74 -4.36
N ILE A 37 1.04 8.21 -4.88
CA ILE A 37 1.04 7.41 -6.11
C ILE A 37 1.37 8.25 -7.32
N MET A 38 0.85 9.48 -7.41
CA MET A 38 1.19 10.42 -8.50
C MET A 38 2.72 10.61 -8.61
N GLY A 39 3.44 10.67 -7.48
CA GLY A 39 4.91 10.70 -7.47
C GLY A 39 5.57 9.46 -8.06
N GLN A 40 4.91 8.29 -8.02
CA GLN A 40 5.38 7.05 -8.62
C GLN A 40 5.01 6.94 -10.12
N LEU A 41 4.13 7.81 -10.63
CA LEU A 41 3.78 7.88 -12.05
C LEU A 41 4.75 8.72 -12.88
N ALA A 42 5.74 9.37 -12.26
CA ALA A 42 6.71 10.22 -12.95
C ALA A 42 7.33 9.57 -14.23
N PRO A 43 7.62 8.25 -14.29
CA PRO A 43 8.14 7.61 -15.50
C PRO A 43 7.20 7.62 -16.72
N LEU A 44 5.89 7.83 -16.50
CA LEU A 44 4.90 7.92 -17.57
C LEU A 44 4.91 9.27 -18.30
N GLN A 45 5.60 10.27 -17.73
CA GLN A 45 5.71 11.62 -18.30
C GLN A 45 4.34 12.17 -18.72
N LEU A 46 3.38 12.09 -17.80
CA LEU A 46 2.01 12.57 -18.03
C LEU A 46 2.01 14.09 -18.25
N ASN A 47 1.19 14.57 -19.19
CA ASN A 47 0.96 16.01 -19.34
C ASN A 47 0.04 16.55 -18.23
N ASP A 48 -0.06 17.87 -18.09
CA ASP A 48 -0.83 18.51 -17.00
C ASP A 48 -2.30 18.08 -16.94
N GLU A 49 -2.93 17.85 -18.09
CA GLU A 49 -4.32 17.40 -18.16
C GLU A 49 -4.45 15.94 -17.71
N GLN A 50 -3.54 15.07 -18.16
CA GLN A 50 -3.46 13.67 -17.74
C GLN A 50 -3.19 13.58 -16.24
N VAL A 51 -2.28 14.38 -15.70
CA VAL A 51 -1.99 14.43 -14.25
C VAL A 51 -3.26 14.70 -13.45
N LYS A 52 -4.04 15.73 -13.82
CA LYS A 52 -5.28 16.08 -13.13
C LYS A 52 -6.32 14.95 -13.20
N LYS A 53 -6.55 14.39 -14.39
CA LYS A 53 -7.51 13.29 -14.58
C LYS A 53 -7.09 12.04 -13.80
N THR A 54 -5.81 11.68 -13.87
CA THR A 54 -5.27 10.53 -13.16
C THR A 54 -5.33 10.70 -11.64
N GLN A 55 -5.09 11.90 -11.12
CA GLN A 55 -5.26 12.18 -9.69
C GLN A 55 -6.71 11.94 -9.24
N VAL A 56 -7.70 12.36 -10.04
CA VAL A 56 -9.12 12.10 -9.76
C VAL A 56 -9.43 10.61 -9.76
N VAL A 57 -8.92 9.86 -10.74
CA VAL A 57 -9.08 8.38 -10.81
C VAL A 57 -8.51 7.71 -9.56
N PHE A 58 -7.28 8.08 -9.13
CA PHE A 58 -6.69 7.50 -7.93
C PHE A 58 -7.40 7.91 -6.64
N LEU A 59 -7.88 9.15 -6.55
CA LEU A 59 -8.64 9.60 -5.39
C LEU A 59 -9.91 8.75 -5.23
N SER A 60 -10.69 8.62 -6.30
CA SER A 60 -11.90 7.78 -6.33
C SER A 60 -11.58 6.33 -5.94
N PHE A 61 -10.54 5.74 -6.54
CA PHE A 61 -10.09 4.39 -6.21
C PHE A 61 -9.75 4.22 -4.72
N PHE A 62 -9.04 5.18 -4.10
CA PHE A 62 -8.69 5.09 -2.69
C PHE A 62 -9.85 5.32 -1.74
N GLU A 63 -10.81 6.17 -2.12
CA GLU A 63 -12.05 6.37 -1.37
C GLU A 63 -12.91 5.09 -1.39
N GLU A 64 -13.10 4.47 -2.55
CA GLU A 64 -13.83 3.20 -2.68
C GLU A 64 -13.12 2.07 -1.93
N GLN A 65 -11.79 2.00 -2.01
CA GLN A 65 -10.99 1.04 -1.24
C GLN A 65 -11.10 1.28 0.27
N GLN A 66 -11.15 2.53 0.73
CA GLN A 66 -11.35 2.84 2.13
C GLN A 66 -12.74 2.39 2.59
N LYS A 67 -13.79 2.73 1.85
CA LYS A 67 -15.16 2.29 2.13
C LYS A 67 -15.27 0.77 2.22
N ALA A 68 -14.74 0.05 1.24
CA ALA A 68 -14.74 -1.42 1.25
C ALA A 68 -13.99 -2.00 2.47
N ASN A 69 -12.89 -1.38 2.89
CA ASN A 69 -12.17 -1.79 4.10
C ASN A 69 -12.96 -1.51 5.38
N ASP A 70 -13.66 -0.38 5.45
CA ASP A 70 -14.40 0.02 6.64
C ASP A 70 -15.71 -0.79 6.77
N GLU A 71 -16.39 -1.08 5.67
CA GLU A 71 -17.50 -2.05 5.59
C GLU A 71 -17.06 -3.44 6.07
N ALA A 72 -15.94 -3.95 5.57
CA ALA A 72 -15.43 -5.27 5.94
C ALA A 72 -15.04 -5.35 7.43
N ARG A 73 -14.56 -4.24 8.02
CA ARG A 73 -14.30 -4.14 9.46
C ARG A 73 -15.57 -4.06 10.27
N ALA A 74 -16.54 -3.26 9.83
CA ALA A 74 -17.81 -3.06 10.53
C ALA A 74 -18.63 -4.36 10.60
N ASN A 75 -18.59 -5.18 9.55
CA ASN A 75 -19.33 -6.44 9.49
C ASN A 75 -18.75 -7.56 10.39
N GLY A 76 -17.56 -7.37 10.99
CA GLY A 76 -16.92 -8.34 11.91
C GLY A 76 -16.49 -9.67 11.27
N ASN A 77 -16.96 -9.98 10.07
CA ASN A 77 -16.62 -11.16 9.27
C ASN A 77 -15.79 -10.72 8.06
N PHE A 78 -14.46 -10.85 8.18
CA PHE A 78 -13.55 -10.56 7.09
C PHE A 78 -13.45 -11.79 6.17
N ASP A 79 -14.38 -11.89 5.21
CA ASP A 79 -14.25 -12.84 4.11
C ASP A 79 -13.15 -12.35 3.16
N ARG A 80 -12.03 -13.08 3.19
CA ARG A 80 -10.84 -12.76 2.41
C ARG A 80 -11.08 -12.89 0.92
N GLU A 81 -11.91 -13.82 0.47
CA GLU A 81 -12.19 -14.03 -0.95
C GLU A 81 -13.03 -12.91 -1.51
N VAL A 82 -14.11 -12.54 -0.80
CA VAL A 82 -14.97 -11.40 -1.16
C VAL A 82 -14.17 -10.11 -1.18
N PHE A 83 -13.29 -9.90 -0.20
CA PHE A 83 -12.43 -8.71 -0.17
C PHE A 83 -11.44 -8.69 -1.34
N MET A 84 -10.86 -9.83 -1.70
CA MET A 84 -9.96 -9.92 -2.86
C MET A 84 -10.71 -9.71 -4.18
N ALA A 85 -11.93 -10.23 -4.31
CA ALA A 85 -12.80 -10.01 -5.47
C ALA A 85 -13.13 -8.52 -5.62
N LYS A 86 -13.62 -7.86 -4.56
CA LYS A 86 -13.85 -6.40 -4.55
C LYS A 86 -12.57 -5.63 -4.92
N ARG A 87 -11.40 -6.04 -4.40
CA ARG A 87 -10.14 -5.38 -4.74
C ARG A 87 -9.77 -5.54 -6.22
N LYS A 88 -9.96 -6.73 -6.80
CA LYS A 88 -9.74 -6.99 -8.24
C LYS A 88 -10.68 -6.13 -9.09
N GLU A 89 -11.94 -6.01 -8.70
CA GLU A 89 -12.93 -5.16 -9.37
C GLU A 89 -12.52 -3.68 -9.36
N LEU A 90 -12.15 -3.15 -8.19
CA LEU A 90 -11.69 -1.75 -8.06
C LEU A 90 -10.44 -1.47 -8.92
N ILE A 91 -9.52 -2.44 -9.02
CA ILE A 91 -8.33 -2.34 -9.86
C ILE A 91 -8.72 -2.30 -11.35
N ALA A 92 -9.59 -3.21 -11.79
CA ALA A 92 -10.06 -3.26 -13.17
C ALA A 92 -10.78 -1.96 -13.57
N LYS A 93 -11.61 -1.42 -12.69
CA LYS A 93 -12.29 -0.14 -12.89
C LYS A 93 -11.30 1.01 -13.06
N ARG A 94 -10.29 1.10 -12.18
CA ARG A 94 -9.21 2.08 -12.29
C ARG A 94 -8.47 1.94 -13.62
N ASP A 95 -8.07 0.73 -14.01
CA ASP A 95 -7.30 0.51 -15.24
C ASP A 95 -8.12 0.85 -16.50
N ALA A 96 -9.43 0.61 -16.47
CA ALA A 96 -10.36 1.03 -17.53
C ALA A 96 -10.54 2.56 -17.61
N GLU A 97 -10.40 3.28 -16.50
CA GLU A 97 -10.38 4.74 -16.49
C GLU A 97 -9.03 5.30 -16.96
N LEU A 98 -7.92 4.68 -16.54
CA LEU A 98 -6.57 5.07 -16.95
C LEU A 98 -6.35 4.84 -18.45
N SER A 99 -6.89 3.77 -19.03
CA SER A 99 -6.78 3.50 -20.48
C SER A 99 -7.47 4.54 -21.36
N LYS A 100 -8.39 5.34 -20.80
CA LYS A 100 -9.03 6.47 -21.49
C LYS A 100 -8.21 7.76 -21.39
N ILE A 101 -7.26 7.82 -20.46
CA ILE A 101 -6.44 9.01 -20.18
C ILE A 101 -5.05 8.86 -20.80
N PHE A 102 -4.49 7.66 -20.73
CA PHE A 102 -3.13 7.35 -21.18
C PHE A 102 -3.10 6.95 -22.65
N THR A 103 -2.00 7.27 -23.31
CA THR A 103 -1.69 6.72 -24.64
C THR A 103 -1.34 5.23 -24.52
N GLU A 104 -1.34 4.51 -25.65
CA GLU A 104 -0.97 3.08 -25.67
C GLU A 104 0.43 2.83 -25.10
N GLU A 105 1.40 3.70 -25.40
CA GLU A 105 2.77 3.62 -24.87
C GLU A 105 2.82 3.83 -23.36
N GLN A 106 2.03 4.78 -22.85
CA GLN A 106 1.91 5.04 -21.41
C GLN A 106 1.21 3.88 -20.69
N MET A 107 0.17 3.30 -21.30
CA MET A 107 -0.49 2.10 -20.77
C MET A 107 0.44 0.89 -20.73
N LYS A 108 1.31 0.73 -21.73
CA LYS A 108 2.32 -0.33 -21.73
C LYS A 108 3.31 -0.15 -20.56
N LYS A 109 3.87 1.05 -20.39
CA LYS A 109 4.75 1.38 -19.25
C LYS A 109 4.04 1.21 -17.90
N TRP A 110 2.76 1.57 -17.83
CA TRP A 110 1.92 1.39 -16.65
C TRP A 110 1.85 -0.09 -16.24
N ASN A 111 1.48 -0.96 -17.18
CA ASN A 111 1.34 -2.40 -16.94
C ASN A 111 2.67 -3.09 -16.61
N GLU A 112 3.76 -2.68 -17.25
CA GLU A 112 5.06 -3.34 -17.11
C GLU A 112 5.84 -2.91 -15.87
N SER A 113 5.78 -1.62 -15.50
CA SER A 113 6.69 -1.03 -14.52
C SER A 113 5.99 -0.42 -13.32
N VAL A 114 4.92 0.34 -13.56
CA VAL A 114 4.30 1.15 -12.51
C VAL A 114 3.37 0.30 -11.67
N GLU A 115 2.35 -0.31 -12.28
CA GLU A 115 1.33 -1.07 -11.58
C GLU A 115 1.89 -2.25 -10.75
N PRO A 116 2.85 -3.06 -11.25
CA PRO A 116 3.47 -4.12 -10.45
C PRO A 116 4.21 -3.58 -9.20
N GLY A 117 4.79 -2.38 -9.30
CA GLY A 117 5.48 -1.72 -8.19
C GLY A 117 4.54 -1.19 -7.10
N LEU A 118 3.27 -0.93 -7.44
CA LEU A 118 2.28 -0.40 -6.51
C LEU A 118 1.63 -1.46 -5.60
N LYS A 119 1.96 -2.75 -5.79
CA LYS A 119 1.45 -3.90 -4.99
C LYS A 119 -0.09 -3.94 -4.89
N PHE A 120 -0.79 -3.40 -5.88
CA PHE A 120 -2.26 -3.45 -5.93
C PHE A 120 -2.74 -4.84 -6.35
N ARG A 121 -2.12 -5.43 -7.36
CA ARG A 121 -2.10 -6.88 -7.53
C ARG A 121 -1.08 -7.43 -6.55
N LYS A 122 -1.49 -8.26 -5.60
CA LYS A 122 -0.55 -9.24 -5.07
C LYS A 122 -0.18 -10.06 -6.30
N LYS A 123 1.09 -10.01 -6.74
CA LYS A 123 1.59 -10.96 -7.73
C LYS A 123 1.06 -12.31 -7.23
N GLU A 124 0.17 -12.94 -7.99
CA GLU A 124 -0.03 -14.39 -7.92
C GLU A 124 1.30 -14.98 -8.44
N ALA A 125 2.38 -14.72 -7.71
CA ALA A 125 3.66 -15.31 -7.97
C ALA A 125 3.54 -16.72 -7.41
N ALA A 126 3.49 -17.66 -8.35
CA ALA A 126 3.94 -19.02 -8.18
C ALA A 126 3.21 -19.79 -7.08
N THR A 127 2.03 -20.29 -7.40
CA THR A 127 1.63 -21.61 -6.90
C THR A 127 1.36 -22.50 -8.12
N ASN A 128 2.37 -23.33 -8.39
CA ASN A 128 2.49 -24.49 -9.28
C ASN A 128 2.24 -24.31 -10.78
#